data_AF-A0A3M7PMM8-F1
#
_entry.id   AF-A0A3M7PMM8-F1
#
_cell.length_a   1.000
_cell.length_b   1.000
_cell.length_c   1.000
_cell.angle_alpha   90.00
_cell.angle_beta   90.00
_cell.angle_gamma   90.00
#
_symmetry.space_group_name_H-M   'P 1'
#
loop_
_entity.id
_entity.type
_entity.pdbx_description
1 polymer ?
#
loop_
_entity_poly.entity_id
_entity_poly.type
_entity_poly.pdbx_seq_one_letter_code
_entity_poly.pdbx_strand_id
1 'polypeptide(L)'
;MTNKAAVYFEQNELSMCIQLCEKAIEVGRENKADFTLIAKAYARIGNAYYKQKDLKNALKYYNHSLSEHRNPDILKKKQHIEKEIKEEELR
;
A
#
# COMPACT_ATOMS: atom_id res chain seq x y z
N MET A 1 -32.56 6.68 -0.78
CA MET A 1 -31.58 6.01 0.12
C MET A 1 -30.32 5.54 -0.63
N THR A 2 -29.99 6.12 -1.79
CA THR A 2 -28.86 5.69 -2.65
C THR A 2 -27.51 6.29 -2.26
N ASN A 3 -27.47 7.31 -1.41
CA ASN A 3 -26.23 8.05 -1.15
C ASN A 3 -25.37 7.44 -0.02
N LYS A 4 -25.94 6.67 0.92
CA LYS A 4 -25.15 6.03 1.99
C LYS A 4 -24.44 4.77 1.54
N ALA A 5 -25.02 4.00 0.61
CA ALA A 5 -24.40 2.79 0.08
C ALA A 5 -23.12 3.09 -0.72
N ALA A 6 -23.10 4.17 -1.51
CA ALA A 6 -21.91 4.59 -2.26
C ALA A 6 -20.74 5.01 -1.34
N VAL A 7 -21.03 5.68 -0.22
CA VAL A 7 -20.01 6.15 0.75
C VAL A 7 -19.38 4.98 1.51
N TYR A 8 -20.13 3.92 1.82
CA TYR A 8 -19.58 2.70 2.42
C TYR A 8 -18.87 1.80 1.40
N PHE A 9 -19.27 1.82 0.13
CA PHE A 9 -18.67 1.01 -0.92
C PHE A 9 -17.26 1.48 -1.31
N GLU A 10 -16.98 2.79 -1.25
CA GLU A 10 -15.66 3.31 -1.63
C GLU A 10 -14.62 3.34 -0.50
N GLN A 11 -15.03 3.39 0.77
CA GLN A 11 -14.10 3.66 1.89
C GLN A 11 -13.81 2.46 2.80
N ASN A 12 -14.66 1.43 2.83
CA ASN A 12 -14.57 0.40 3.87
C ASN A 12 -13.71 -0.83 3.53
N GLU A 13 -13.40 -1.06 2.25
CA GLU A 13 -12.55 -2.22 1.87
C GLU A 13 -11.05 -1.92 1.94
N LEU A 14 -10.63 -0.67 1.71
CA LEU A 14 -9.21 -0.32 1.69
C LEU A 14 -8.60 -0.33 3.10
N SER A 15 -9.30 0.22 4.09
CA SER A 15 -8.86 0.24 5.49
C SER A 15 -8.77 -1.17 6.07
N MET A 16 -9.77 -2.02 5.78
CA MET A 16 -9.76 -3.42 6.20
C MET A 16 -8.64 -4.22 5.50
N CYS A 17 -8.39 -3.96 4.21
CA CYS A 17 -7.29 -4.55 3.47
C CYS A 17 -5.92 -4.21 4.10
N ILE A 18 -5.72 -2.96 4.52
CA ILE A 18 -4.50 -2.52 5.20
C ILE A 18 -4.32 -3.31 6.51
N GLN A 19 -5.35 -3.33 7.37
CA GLN A 19 -5.29 -4.04 8.66
C GLN A 19 -4.99 -5.55 8.49
N LEU A 20 -5.63 -6.19 7.51
CA LEU A 20 -5.39 -7.61 7.23
C LEU A 20 -3.96 -7.86 6.72
N CYS A 21 -3.44 -6.96 5.87
CA CYS A 21 -2.07 -7.07 5.37
C CYS A 21 -1.05 -6.80 6.48
N GLU A 22 -1.28 -5.85 7.38
CA GLU A 22 -0.43 -5.58 8.55
C GLU A 22 -0.35 -6.79 9.47
N LYS A 23 -1.50 -7.40 9.79
CA LYS A 23 -1.54 -8.65 10.56
C LYS A 23 -0.82 -9.79 9.84
N ALA A 24 -0.97 -9.90 8.52
CA ALA A 24 -0.26 -10.91 7.74
C ALA A 24 1.27 -10.71 7.76
N ILE A 25 1.74 -9.46 7.81
CA ILE A 25 3.17 -9.14 7.94
C ILE A 25 3.68 -9.52 9.32
N GLU A 26 2.94 -9.19 10.39
CA GLU A 26 3.29 -9.54 11.77
C GLU A 26 3.41 -11.06 11.94
N VAL A 27 2.34 -11.80 11.59
CA VAL A 27 2.32 -13.26 11.64
C VAL A 27 3.39 -13.85 10.72
N GLY A 28 3.60 -13.28 9.53
CA GLY A 28 4.63 -13.70 8.60
C GLY A 28 6.04 -13.55 9.17
N ARG A 29 6.33 -12.46 9.88
CA ARG A 29 7.63 -12.24 10.52
C ARG A 29 7.83 -13.16 11.72
N GLU A 30 6.82 -13.37 12.55
CA GLU A 30 6.87 -14.29 13.70
C GLU A 30 7.14 -15.74 13.25
N ASN A 31 6.51 -16.18 12.17
CA ASN A 31 6.65 -17.53 11.63
C ASN A 31 7.82 -17.69 10.66
N LYS A 32 8.66 -16.66 10.46
CA LYS A 32 9.76 -16.65 9.48
C LYS A 32 9.31 -17.06 8.07
N ALA A 33 8.14 -16.57 7.67
CA ALA A 33 7.60 -16.77 6.34
C ALA A 33 8.52 -16.16 5.28
N ASP A 34 8.34 -16.60 4.04
CA ASP A 34 9.12 -16.13 2.90
C ASP A 34 9.03 -14.60 2.76
N PHE A 35 10.18 -13.93 2.66
CA PHE A 35 10.30 -12.48 2.51
C PHE A 35 9.51 -11.95 1.30
N THR A 36 9.31 -12.77 0.26
CA THR A 36 8.47 -12.42 -0.90
C THR A 36 6.99 -12.26 -0.54
N LEU A 37 6.48 -13.01 0.45
CA LEU A 37 5.10 -12.90 0.92
C LEU A 37 4.92 -11.62 1.75
N ILE A 38 5.88 -11.33 2.62
CA ILE A 38 5.90 -10.10 3.43
C ILE A 38 6.00 -8.88 2.50
N ALA A 39 6.88 -8.91 1.50
CA ALA A 39 7.00 -7.86 0.50
C ALA A 39 5.70 -7.65 -0.29
N LYS A 40 4.99 -8.72 -0.66
CA LYS A 40 3.68 -8.63 -1.35
C LYS A 40 2.62 -7.99 -0.46
N ALA A 41 2.60 -8.30 0.83
CA ALA A 41 1.68 -7.67 1.77
C ALA A 41 1.95 -6.16 1.90
N TYR A 42 3.21 -5.75 2.02
CA TYR A 42 3.58 -4.32 1.99
C TYR A 42 3.19 -3.63 0.68
N ALA A 43 3.38 -4.30 -0.47
CA ALA A 43 2.95 -3.76 -1.76
C ALA A 43 1.42 -3.57 -1.84
N ARG A 44 0.62 -4.48 -1.27
CA ARG A 44 -0.84 -4.33 -1.21
C ARG A 44 -1.26 -3.13 -0.36
N ILE A 45 -0.62 -2.93 0.78
CA ILE A 45 -0.83 -1.75 1.62
C ILE A 45 -0.50 -0.47 0.83
N GLY A 46 0.63 -0.44 0.13
CA GLY A 46 0.99 0.70 -0.73
C GLY A 46 -0.05 1.00 -1.82
N ASN A 47 -0.63 -0.03 -2.44
CA ASN A 47 -1.71 0.15 -3.43
C ASN A 47 -3.00 0.68 -2.78
N ALA A 48 -3.31 0.26 -1.55
CA ALA A 48 -4.50 0.72 -0.84
C ALA A 48 -4.39 2.21 -0.49
N TYR A 49 -3.24 2.66 0.04
CA TYR A 49 -3.00 4.09 0.29
C TYR A 49 -2.98 4.91 -0.99
N TYR A 50 -2.42 4.38 -2.08
CA TYR A 50 -2.45 5.05 -3.38
C TYR A 50 -3.89 5.29 -3.86
N LYS A 51 -4.78 4.30 -3.69
CA LYS A 51 -6.22 4.47 -3.98
C LYS A 51 -6.91 5.47 -3.05
N GLN A 52 -6.45 5.61 -1.81
CA GLN A 52 -6.91 6.65 -0.88
C GLN A 52 -6.35 8.04 -1.18
N LYS A 53 -5.55 8.19 -2.25
CA LYS A 53 -4.79 9.41 -2.59
C LYS A 53 -3.79 9.84 -1.52
N ASP A 54 -3.45 8.95 -0.59
CA ASP A 54 -2.40 9.18 0.38
C ASP A 54 -1.06 8.72 -0.21
N LEU A 55 -0.50 9.58 -1.06
CA LEU A 55 0.73 9.30 -1.78
C LEU A 55 1.93 9.10 -0.83
N LYS A 56 1.95 9.82 0.29
CA LYS A 56 3.04 9.75 1.29
C LYS A 56 3.08 8.36 1.95
N ASN A 57 1.93 7.86 2.41
CA ASN A 57 1.88 6.52 2.99
C ASN A 57 2.09 5.45 1.92
N ALA A 58 1.53 5.62 0.71
CA ALA A 58 1.78 4.70 -0.40
C ALA A 58 3.29 4.53 -0.66
N LEU A 59 4.02 5.65 -0.76
CA LEU A 59 5.47 5.65 -0.96
C LEU A 59 6.22 4.93 0.15
N LYS A 60 5.86 5.21 1.42
CA LYS A 60 6.44 4.55 2.60
C LYS A 60 6.31 3.03 2.51
N TYR A 61 5.12 2.53 2.21
CA TYR A 61 4.87 1.09 2.16
C TYR A 61 5.48 0.40 0.94
N TYR A 62 5.60 1.08 -0.21
CA TYR A 62 6.38 0.56 -1.33
C TYR A 62 7.88 0.48 -1.02
N ASN A 63 8.44 1.43 -0.27
CA ASN A 63 9.81 1.34 0.21
C ASN A 63 9.99 0.12 1.14
N HIS A 64 9.09 -0.10 2.09
CA HIS A 64 9.13 -1.29 2.95
C HIS A 64 9.06 -2.59 2.13
N SER A 65 8.17 -2.67 1.13
CA SER A 65 8.10 -3.81 0.22
C SER A 65 9.44 -4.08 -0.50
N LEU A 66 10.08 -3.03 -1.02
CA LEU A 66 11.36 -3.14 -1.72
C LEU A 66 12.53 -3.48 -0.80
N SER A 67 12.47 -3.08 0.48
CA SER A 67 13.45 -3.46 1.49
C SER A 67 13.38 -4.94 1.85
N GLU A 68 12.17 -5.52 1.89
CA GLU A 68 11.97 -6.96 2.13
C GLU A 68 12.35 -7.78 0.90
N HIS A 69 11.89 -7.39 -0.28
CA HIS A 69 12.22 -8.05 -1.53
C HIS A 69 12.14 -7.08 -2.70
N ARG A 70 13.27 -6.90 -3.40
CA ARG A 70 13.35 -6.01 -4.55
C ARG A 70 12.50 -6.54 -5.70
N ASN A 71 11.42 -5.81 -6.02
CA ASN A 71 10.55 -6.11 -7.14
C ASN A 71 10.55 -4.94 -8.16
N PRO A 72 10.92 -5.18 -9.43
CA PRO A 72 10.94 -4.14 -10.48
C PRO A 72 9.59 -3.44 -10.70
N ASP A 73 8.46 -4.14 -10.56
CA ASP A 73 7.14 -3.56 -10.74
C ASP A 73 6.79 -2.59 -9.62
N ILE A 74 7.17 -2.93 -8.39
CA ILE A 74 7.00 -2.04 -7.24
C ILE A 74 7.92 -0.82 -7.34
N LEU A 75 9.12 -1.00 -7.88
CA LEU A 75 10.04 0.12 -8.13
C LEU A 75 9.44 1.13 -9.13
N LYS A 76 8.80 0.66 -10.21
CA LYS A 76 8.11 1.55 -11.17
C LYS A 76 6.96 2.31 -10.51
N LYS A 77 6.14 1.62 -9.69
CA LYS A 77 5.05 2.27 -8.94
C LYS A 77 5.58 3.32 -7.96
N LYS A 78 6.66 3.00 -7.24
CA LYS A 78 7.35 3.94 -6.35
C LYS A 78 7.77 5.21 -7.09
N GLN A 79 8.47 5.06 -8.23
CA GLN A 79 8.94 6.19 -9.03
C GLN A 79 7.80 7.05 -9.56
N HIS A 80 6.69 6.44 -9.96
CA HIS A 80 5.49 7.15 -10.40
C HIS A 80 4.93 8.03 -9.28
N ILE A 81 4.80 7.48 -8.07
CA ILE A 81 4.30 8.20 -6.90
C ILE A 81 5.26 9.31 -6.46
N GLU A 82 6.58 9.07 -6.48
CA GLU A 82 7.56 10.12 -6.18
C GLU A 82 7.45 11.30 -7.15
N LYS A 83 7.12 11.03 -8.42
CA LYS A 83 6.89 12.08 -9.41
C LYS A 83 5.59 12.84 -9.12
N GLU A 84 4.50 12.14 -8.81
CA GLU A 84 3.23 12.77 -8.45
C GLU A 84 3.35 13.66 -7.20
N ILE A 85 4.01 13.18 -6.15
CA ILE A 85 4.25 13.97 -4.93
C ILE A 85 5.01 15.25 -5.26
N LYS A 86 6.07 15.17 -6.07
CA LYS A 86 6.84 16.35 -6.48
C LYS A 86 6.00 17.34 -7.29
N GLU A 87 5.15 16.85 -8.19
CA GLU A 87 4.26 17.69 -8.99
C GLU A 87 3.19 18.37 -8.12
N GLU A 88 2.71 17.69 -7.06
CA GLU A 88 1.76 18.24 -6.10
C GLU A 88 2.41 19.26 -5.14
N GLU A 89 3.67 19.05 -4.75
CA GLU A 89 4.45 20.02 -3.96
C GLU A 89 4.84 21.29 -4.74
N LEU A 90 4.88 21.21 -6.08
CA LEU A 90 5.20 22.33 -6.97
C LEU A 90 3.97 23.16 -7.37
N ARG A 91 2.75 22.73 -7.02
CA ARG A 91 1.49 23.47 -7.26
C ARG A 91 1.19 24.44 -6.13
#